data_AF-H1S1Z4-F1
#
_entry.id   AF-H1S1Z4-F1
#
_cell.length_a   1.000
_cell.length_b   1.000
_cell.length_c   1.000
_cell.angle_alpha   90.00
_cell.angle_beta   90.00
_cell.angle_gamma   90.00
#
_symmetry.space_group_name_H-M   'P 1'
#
loop_
_entity.id
_entity.type
_entity.pdbx_description
1 polymer ?
#
loop_
_entity_poly.entity_id
_entity_poly.type
_entity_poly.pdbx_seq_one_letter_code
_entity_poly.pdbx_strand_id
1 'polypeptide(L)'
;MTEAKIHMERHVDADGRPCQRVLELAHPVIEVMEVLRELYARKADWLPDRVAVRLGRAWQPALEGQDRQRALAAFEWGMLFALRVALRNGSVFLDHSLAFRSQAALLISNADWQARRNHFYGHLKLPQDAKAFLEPVIAHLDAGLTRLRDAALRGELRIDSAIHIDPLSAKKPEASVDVLRPALFERHPGGQLPEILLEIDSSTHFSWLLLGREPHSRSELLMIYAAVLARGTSMSAADLARMVPELSPSAIRQMMHRIADERKLRQAADIVLAFMHQHPIARHWGRADLASSDMMSLETTRSVWQARADPRRRTASIGMYTHVRDRWGIFYDQPILLNERQAGAAIEGVIRQSGSEDVAQLAVDTHGYTDYAMSLSRLLGFDARGQPAYEAGVHLGRLFRTIFLIDYFTILAFRHEMQHALNRGEAVHTVQRAIHQGKIHVELTRHDASLAAVSSALTLLSNAVMAWNTLHMQRALDAIEAIGGEAMRTEDLRQIAPTRLEGINLRGTFDFPIARYAHRLLPSAATPDPLSQQRTA
;
A
#
# COMPACT_ATOMS: atom_id res chain seq x y z
N MET A 1 33.05 -6.34 23.00
CA MET A 1 32.18 -5.90 21.90
C MET A 1 32.98 -4.92 21.06
N THR A 2 33.08 -5.25 19.79
CA THR A 2 34.16 -4.92 18.86
C THR A 2 34.26 -3.42 18.55
N GLU A 3 35.50 -2.92 18.54
CA GLU A 3 35.89 -1.55 18.21
C GLU A 3 35.32 -1.11 16.85
N ALA A 4 34.42 -0.12 16.84
CA ALA A 4 34.16 0.71 15.69
C ALA A 4 34.94 2.02 15.86
N LYS A 5 36.22 2.02 15.45
CA LYS A 5 36.96 3.27 15.21
C LYS A 5 36.30 4.00 14.05
N ILE A 6 35.52 5.03 14.35
CA ILE A 6 35.06 5.99 13.35
C ILE A 6 36.27 6.85 12.98
N HIS A 7 37.00 6.45 11.93
CA HIS A 7 37.93 7.35 11.26
C HIS A 7 37.11 8.36 10.46
N MET A 8 36.99 9.59 10.97
CA MET A 8 36.71 10.75 10.11
C MET A 8 38.01 11.14 9.42
N GLU A 9 38.23 10.64 8.21
CA GLU A 9 39.22 11.23 7.32
C GLU A 9 38.79 12.66 6.95
N ARG A 10 39.75 13.60 7.00
CA ARG A 10 39.54 14.97 6.52
C ARG A 10 39.42 14.90 4.99
N HIS A 11 38.20 14.93 4.48
CA HIS A 11 37.98 15.12 3.04
C HIS A 11 37.91 16.62 2.73
N VAL A 12 38.80 17.00 1.82
CA VAL A 12 38.95 18.32 1.23
C VAL A 12 38.28 18.26 -0.15
N ASP A 13 37.56 19.30 -0.55
CA ASP A 13 36.98 19.34 -1.91
C ASP A 13 38.06 19.45 -3.00
N ALA A 14 37.65 19.38 -4.27
CA ALA A 14 38.56 19.45 -5.42
C ALA A 14 39.37 20.75 -5.49
N ASP A 15 39.01 21.77 -4.71
CA ASP A 15 39.64 23.09 -4.65
C ASP A 15 40.44 23.33 -3.36
N GLY A 16 40.68 22.29 -2.55
CA GLY A 16 41.54 22.39 -1.38
C GLY A 16 40.88 23.05 -0.15
N ARG A 17 39.56 23.24 -0.13
CA ARG A 17 38.85 23.86 0.99
C ARG A 17 38.26 22.81 1.93
N PRO A 18 38.31 23.02 3.26
CA PRO A 18 37.57 22.19 4.19
C PRO A 18 36.07 22.33 3.92
N CYS A 19 35.35 21.22 3.79
CA CYS A 19 33.88 21.18 3.64
C CYS A 19 33.18 21.83 4.85
N GLN A 20 33.11 23.16 4.86
CA GLN A 20 32.24 23.94 5.72
C GLN A 20 30.85 23.97 5.08
N ARG A 21 29.97 23.04 5.46
CA ARG A 21 28.51 23.22 5.32
C ARG A 21 27.70 22.27 6.20
N VAL A 22 28.02 22.26 7.50
CA VAL A 22 27.11 21.83 8.58
C VAL A 22 26.74 23.03 9.48
N LEU A 23 27.17 24.24 9.12
CA LEU A 23 26.86 25.46 9.85
C LEU A 23 25.66 26.14 9.21
N GLU A 24 24.47 25.92 9.78
CA GLU A 24 23.45 26.97 10.02
C GLU A 24 22.19 26.38 10.67
N LEU A 25 22.35 26.00 11.94
CA LEU A 25 21.43 26.16 13.07
C LEU A 25 22.13 25.48 14.25
N ALA A 26 22.56 26.25 15.25
CA ALA A 26 23.19 25.72 16.47
C ALA A 26 22.17 24.83 17.21
N HIS A 27 22.13 23.54 16.86
CA HIS A 27 21.24 22.60 17.50
C HIS A 27 21.90 22.13 18.81
N PRO A 28 21.20 22.18 19.96
CA PRO A 28 21.80 21.86 21.26
C PRO A 28 22.50 20.50 21.31
N VAL A 29 22.02 19.51 20.56
CA VAL A 29 22.66 18.18 20.49
C VAL A 29 24.06 18.21 19.86
N ILE A 30 24.29 19.09 18.88
CA ILE A 30 25.60 19.22 18.23
C ILE A 30 26.59 19.82 19.23
N GLU A 31 26.17 20.83 20.02
CA GLU A 31 26.98 21.39 21.10
C GLU A 31 27.33 20.32 22.15
N VAL A 32 26.36 19.47 22.55
CA VAL A 32 26.63 18.33 23.46
C VAL A 32 27.67 17.37 22.86
N MET A 33 27.57 17.06 21.56
CA MET A 33 28.51 16.18 20.89
C MET A 33 29.92 16.78 20.85
N GLU A 34 30.05 18.09 20.68
CA GLU A 34 31.34 18.77 20.71
C GLU A 34 32.00 18.69 22.09
N VAL A 35 31.23 18.88 23.16
CA VAL A 35 31.72 18.70 24.54
C VAL A 35 32.21 17.27 24.77
N LEU A 36 31.43 16.26 24.36
CA LEU A 36 31.85 14.84 24.48
C LEU A 36 33.11 14.55 23.66
N ARG A 37 33.22 15.11 22.44
CA ARG A 37 34.40 14.96 21.59
C ARG A 37 35.65 15.50 22.28
N GLU A 38 35.56 16.66 22.93
CA GLU A 38 36.67 17.22 23.70
C GLU A 38 37.05 16.38 24.91
N LEU A 39 36.06 15.85 25.66
CA LEU A 39 36.31 14.99 26.82
C LEU A 39 36.99 13.68 26.41
N TYR A 40 36.54 13.05 25.32
CA TYR A 40 37.17 11.83 24.80
C TYR A 40 38.56 12.08 24.23
N ALA A 41 38.78 13.21 23.56
CA ALA A 41 40.12 13.58 23.09
C ALA A 41 41.11 13.74 24.25
N ARG A 42 40.64 14.18 25.42
CA ARG A 42 41.42 14.29 26.66
C ARG A 42 41.45 13.01 27.50
N LYS A 43 40.77 11.94 27.06
CA LYS A 43 40.58 10.69 27.81
C LYS A 43 40.01 10.90 29.21
N ALA A 44 39.13 11.88 29.38
CA ALA A 44 38.46 12.12 30.65
C ALA A 44 37.41 11.02 30.91
N ASP A 45 37.39 10.50 32.14
CA ASP A 45 36.41 9.51 32.61
C ASP A 45 35.32 10.13 33.52
N TRP A 46 35.31 11.46 33.68
CA TRP A 46 34.31 12.21 34.45
C TRP A 46 33.79 13.44 33.71
N LEU A 47 32.58 13.88 34.06
CA LEU A 47 31.98 15.10 33.53
C LEU A 47 32.42 16.33 34.34
N PRO A 48 32.89 17.45 33.75
CA PRO A 48 33.21 18.68 34.48
C PRO A 48 31.98 19.35 35.11
N ASP A 49 32.13 20.07 36.23
CA ASP A 49 31.00 20.68 36.96
C ASP A 49 30.29 21.82 36.21
N ARG A 50 30.94 22.40 35.20
CA ARG A 50 30.42 23.50 34.39
C ARG A 50 30.24 23.09 32.93
N VAL A 51 29.23 22.28 32.66
CA VAL A 51 28.77 22.03 31.28
C VAL A 51 27.48 22.79 31.07
N ALA A 52 27.54 23.87 30.27
CA ALA A 52 26.43 24.79 30.02
C ALA A 52 25.43 24.26 28.99
N VAL A 53 25.13 22.96 29.00
CA VAL A 53 24.26 22.34 27.98
C VAL A 53 23.12 21.57 28.65
N ARG A 54 21.88 21.88 28.24
CA ARG A 54 20.67 21.29 28.82
C ARG A 54 20.27 20.02 28.06
N LEU A 55 20.40 18.88 28.72
CA LEU A 55 19.74 17.62 28.32
C LEU A 55 18.37 17.50 29.00
N GLY A 56 17.51 16.61 28.50
CA GLY A 56 16.14 16.48 28.98
C GLY A 56 16.04 16.23 30.50
N ARG A 57 14.92 16.65 31.12
CA ARG A 57 14.69 16.61 32.59
C ARG A 57 14.97 15.25 33.23
N ALA A 58 14.75 14.15 32.50
CA ALA A 58 15.02 12.79 32.98
C ALA A 58 16.49 12.56 33.38
N TRP A 59 17.43 13.31 32.78
CA TRP A 59 18.87 13.15 33.03
C TRP A 59 19.40 14.12 34.08
N GLN A 60 18.66 15.19 34.43
CA GLN A 60 19.10 16.23 35.38
C GLN A 60 19.55 15.65 36.74
N PRO A 61 18.81 14.71 37.38
CA PRO A 61 19.24 14.18 38.68
C PRO A 61 20.60 13.45 38.64
N ALA A 62 20.93 12.82 37.51
CA ALA A 62 22.23 12.15 37.34
C ALA A 62 23.33 13.14 36.95
N LEU A 63 23.00 14.20 36.20
CA LEU A 63 23.95 15.24 35.78
C LEU A 63 24.36 16.16 36.95
N GLU A 64 23.44 16.44 37.87
CA GLU A 64 23.65 17.25 39.08
C GLU A 64 24.16 16.41 40.27
N GLY A 65 24.28 15.09 40.09
CA GLY A 65 24.80 14.18 41.10
C GLY A 65 26.28 14.43 41.41
N GLN A 66 26.67 14.09 42.64
CA GLN A 66 28.07 14.19 43.10
C GLN A 66 29.01 13.19 42.39
N ASP A 67 28.46 12.07 41.89
CA ASP A 67 29.20 11.08 41.11
C ASP A 67 29.39 11.56 39.66
N ARG A 68 30.57 12.10 39.37
CA ARG A 68 30.90 12.68 38.06
C ARG A 68 31.14 11.64 36.96
N GLN A 69 31.43 10.38 37.31
CA GLN A 69 31.51 9.28 36.33
C GLN A 69 30.11 8.88 35.88
N ARG A 70 29.17 8.75 36.83
CA ARG A 70 27.76 8.52 36.53
C ARG A 70 27.14 9.69 35.76
N ALA A 71 27.55 10.92 36.06
CA ALA A 71 27.13 12.10 35.30
C ALA A 71 27.61 12.04 33.85
N LEU A 72 28.86 11.60 33.59
CA LEU A 72 29.37 11.42 32.22
C LEU A 72 28.55 10.37 31.46
N ALA A 73 28.30 9.21 32.06
CA ALA A 73 27.46 8.18 31.43
C ALA A 73 26.04 8.71 31.13
N ALA A 74 25.42 9.45 32.06
CA ALA A 74 24.13 10.08 31.83
C ALA A 74 24.17 11.13 30.71
N PHE A 75 25.27 11.86 30.58
CA PHE A 75 25.49 12.86 29.53
C PHE A 75 25.62 12.19 28.14
N GLU A 76 26.34 11.07 28.04
CA GLU A 76 26.46 10.24 26.83
C GLU A 76 25.10 9.67 26.39
N TRP A 77 24.37 9.05 27.32
CA TRP A 77 23.05 8.49 27.03
C TRP A 77 22.03 9.58 26.68
N GLY A 78 22.07 10.71 27.39
CA GLY A 78 21.22 11.85 27.10
C GLY A 78 21.51 12.45 25.72
N MET A 79 22.80 12.51 25.32
CA MET A 79 23.20 12.90 23.96
C MET A 79 22.64 11.94 22.91
N LEU A 80 22.86 10.62 23.07
CA LEU A 80 22.38 9.62 22.12
C LEU A 80 20.86 9.66 21.96
N PHE A 81 20.13 9.86 23.06
CA PHE A 81 18.68 10.00 23.03
C PHE A 81 18.26 11.29 22.31
N ALA A 82 18.88 12.42 22.63
CA ALA A 82 18.62 13.70 21.97
C ALA A 82 18.95 13.64 20.47
N LEU A 83 20.03 12.97 20.09
CA LEU A 83 20.45 12.80 18.70
C LEU A 83 19.45 11.92 17.94
N ARG A 84 19.00 10.82 18.56
CA ARG A 84 17.93 9.98 17.99
C ARG A 84 16.66 10.78 17.75
N VAL A 85 16.25 11.63 18.70
CA VAL A 85 15.07 12.49 18.53
C VAL A 85 15.28 13.51 17.41
N ALA A 86 16.45 14.17 17.38
CA ALA A 86 16.80 15.18 16.38
C ALA A 86 16.90 14.60 14.95
N LEU A 87 17.44 13.40 14.79
CA LEU A 87 17.46 12.70 13.51
C LEU A 87 16.04 12.29 13.08
N ARG A 88 15.20 11.85 14.02
CA ARG A 88 13.83 11.42 13.72
C ARG A 88 12.88 12.58 13.40
N ASN A 89 13.07 13.75 14.01
CA ASN A 89 12.27 14.92 13.73
C ASN A 89 12.84 15.79 12.58
N GLY A 90 14.06 15.49 12.12
CA GLY A 90 14.72 16.17 11.01
C GLY A 90 15.45 17.46 11.38
N SER A 91 15.58 17.79 12.67
CA SER A 91 16.33 18.98 13.13
C SER A 91 17.85 18.81 13.01
N VAL A 92 18.32 17.56 12.93
CA VAL A 92 19.69 17.19 12.56
C VAL A 92 19.61 16.15 11.46
N PHE A 93 20.56 16.20 10.52
CA PHE A 93 20.59 15.31 9.38
C PHE A 93 22.02 14.86 9.03
N LEU A 94 22.09 13.78 8.26
CA LEU A 94 23.33 13.20 7.74
C LEU A 94 23.28 13.22 6.21
N ASP A 95 24.21 13.92 5.58
CA ASP A 95 24.20 14.15 4.13
C ASP A 95 24.29 12.86 3.29
N HIS A 96 24.92 11.82 3.83
CA HIS A 96 25.09 10.52 3.18
C HIS A 96 24.03 9.48 3.59
N SER A 97 23.14 9.80 4.53
CA SER A 97 22.05 8.89 4.92
C SER A 97 20.85 9.07 3.99
N LEU A 98 20.24 7.97 3.55
CA LEU A 98 18.94 8.01 2.87
C LEU A 98 17.77 8.19 3.86
N ALA A 99 17.91 7.65 5.09
CA ALA A 99 16.85 7.66 6.10
C ALA A 99 16.83 8.94 6.95
N PHE A 100 17.97 9.61 7.11
CA PHE A 100 18.13 10.79 7.96
C PHE A 100 18.74 11.98 7.21
N ARG A 101 18.46 12.10 5.90
CA ARG A 101 18.94 13.22 5.08
C ARG A 101 18.22 14.52 5.40
N SER A 102 18.82 15.65 5.03
CA SER A 102 18.12 16.94 5.05
C SER A 102 16.87 16.85 4.16
N GLN A 103 15.73 17.29 4.69
CA GLN A 103 14.49 17.38 3.92
C GLN A 103 14.64 18.32 2.72
N ALA A 104 15.47 19.36 2.84
CA ALA A 104 15.75 20.26 1.72
C ALA A 104 16.47 19.56 0.56
N ALA A 105 17.27 18.52 0.84
CA ALA A 105 17.93 17.71 -0.18
C ALA A 105 16.97 16.73 -0.88
N LEU A 106 15.76 16.54 -0.35
CA LEU A 106 14.68 15.78 -1.00
C LEU A 106 13.84 16.67 -1.94
N LEU A 107 14.00 17.99 -1.86
CA LEU A 107 13.28 18.96 -2.69
C LEU A 107 14.14 19.37 -3.89
N ILE A 108 13.48 19.90 -4.92
CA ILE A 108 14.16 20.52 -6.06
C ILE A 108 14.96 21.71 -5.52
N SER A 109 16.26 21.75 -5.83
CA SER A 109 17.13 22.85 -5.39
C SER A 109 16.62 24.19 -5.95
N ASN A 110 16.88 25.30 -5.27
CA ASN A 110 16.44 26.62 -5.77
C ASN A 110 17.03 26.91 -7.17
N ALA A 111 18.28 26.52 -7.40
CA ALA A 111 18.93 26.66 -8.71
C ALA A 111 18.20 25.84 -9.79
N ASP A 112 17.90 24.57 -9.53
CA ASP A 112 17.18 23.70 -10.46
C ASP A 112 15.74 24.17 -10.69
N TRP A 113 15.07 24.66 -9.64
CA TRP A 113 13.73 25.22 -9.75
C TRP A 113 13.71 26.43 -10.68
N GLN A 114 14.63 27.39 -10.50
CA GLN A 114 14.69 28.54 -11.40
C GLN A 114 14.96 28.14 -12.86
N ALA A 115 15.84 27.16 -13.08
CA ALA A 115 16.19 26.70 -14.42
C ALA A 115 15.06 25.89 -15.10
N ARG A 116 14.30 25.10 -14.34
CA ARG A 116 13.39 24.06 -14.89
C ARG A 116 11.91 24.23 -14.52
N ARG A 117 11.51 25.27 -13.77
CA ARG A 117 10.12 25.49 -13.34
C ARG A 117 9.10 25.36 -14.47
N ASN A 118 9.38 25.93 -15.65
CA ASN A 118 8.45 25.88 -16.79
C ASN A 118 8.25 24.45 -17.31
N HIS A 119 9.31 23.63 -17.28
CA HIS A 119 9.22 22.22 -17.62
C HIS A 119 8.37 21.46 -16.60
N PHE A 120 8.54 21.72 -15.30
CA PHE A 120 7.72 21.10 -14.25
C PHE A 120 6.24 21.49 -14.36
N TYR A 121 5.92 22.78 -14.57
CA TYR A 121 4.54 23.22 -14.79
C TYR A 121 3.91 22.56 -16.03
N GLY A 122 4.66 22.46 -17.13
CA GLY A 122 4.21 21.80 -18.35
C GLY A 122 3.94 20.30 -18.15
N HIS A 123 4.85 19.60 -17.44
CA HIS A 123 4.70 18.18 -17.13
C HIS A 123 3.47 17.92 -16.26
N LEU A 124 3.29 18.71 -15.19
CA LEU A 124 2.16 18.59 -14.28
C LEU A 124 0.85 19.15 -14.85
N LYS A 125 0.89 19.78 -16.04
CA LYS A 125 -0.25 20.47 -16.67
C LYS A 125 -0.87 21.52 -15.74
N LEU A 126 -0.03 22.22 -14.97
CA LEU A 126 -0.45 23.24 -14.01
C LEU A 126 -0.18 24.65 -14.56
N PRO A 127 -1.06 25.64 -14.27
CA PRO A 127 -0.79 27.03 -14.63
C PRO A 127 0.33 27.60 -13.75
N GLN A 128 1.08 28.55 -14.31
CA GLN A 128 2.15 29.24 -13.58
C GLN A 128 1.58 30.29 -12.59
N ASP A 129 0.41 30.84 -12.89
CA ASP A 129 -0.29 31.76 -12.00
C ASP A 129 -1.19 30.98 -11.02
N ALA A 130 -0.96 31.22 -9.73
CA ALA A 130 -1.77 30.62 -8.67
C ALA A 130 -3.24 31.06 -8.75
N LYS A 131 -3.53 32.28 -9.24
CA LYS A 131 -4.92 32.74 -9.41
C LYS A 131 -5.64 31.94 -10.49
N ALA A 132 -4.99 31.71 -11.62
CA ALA A 132 -5.54 30.88 -12.70
C ALA A 132 -5.82 29.43 -12.24
N PHE A 133 -5.05 28.90 -11.29
CA PHE A 133 -5.36 27.61 -10.65
C PHE A 133 -6.58 27.69 -9.71
N LEU A 134 -6.65 28.74 -8.90
CA LEU A 134 -7.66 28.89 -7.85
C LEU A 134 -9.04 29.32 -8.38
N GLU A 135 -9.11 30.12 -9.44
CA GLU A 135 -10.36 30.60 -10.05
C GLU A 135 -11.38 29.47 -10.30
N PRO A 136 -11.06 28.38 -11.02
CA PRO A 136 -12.02 27.30 -11.23
C PRO A 136 -12.40 26.57 -9.93
N VAL A 137 -11.49 26.50 -8.96
CA VAL A 137 -11.74 25.86 -7.66
C VAL A 137 -12.71 26.70 -6.82
N ILE A 138 -12.52 28.02 -6.79
CA ILE A 138 -13.40 28.95 -6.08
C ILE A 138 -14.77 28.99 -6.75
N ALA A 139 -14.83 29.05 -8.09
CA ALA A 139 -16.11 29.00 -8.81
C ALA A 139 -16.89 27.71 -8.51
N HIS A 140 -16.22 26.57 -8.41
CA HIS A 140 -16.85 25.31 -8.01
C HIS A 140 -17.33 25.34 -6.56
N LEU A 141 -16.55 25.93 -5.64
CA LEU A 141 -16.97 26.14 -4.25
C LEU A 141 -18.24 27.01 -4.19
N ASP A 142 -18.28 28.15 -4.88
CA ASP A 142 -19.42 29.07 -4.86
C ASP A 142 -20.70 28.42 -5.40
N ALA A 143 -20.56 27.65 -6.50
CA ALA A 143 -21.64 26.84 -7.04
C ALA A 143 -22.10 25.77 -6.03
N GLY A 144 -21.16 25.11 -5.35
CA GLY A 144 -21.44 24.14 -4.31
C GLY A 144 -22.16 24.75 -3.10
N LEU A 145 -21.70 25.90 -2.60
CA LEU A 145 -22.32 26.61 -1.49
C LEU A 145 -23.76 27.02 -1.82
N THR A 146 -24.00 27.43 -3.07
CA THR A 146 -25.35 27.71 -3.58
C THR A 146 -26.23 26.45 -3.51
N ARG A 147 -25.74 25.29 -4.00
CA ARG A 147 -26.45 24.01 -3.89
C ARG A 147 -26.73 23.62 -2.44
N LEU A 148 -25.76 23.79 -1.55
CA LEU A 148 -25.89 23.46 -0.12
C LEU A 148 -26.96 24.31 0.55
N ARG A 149 -26.94 25.62 0.31
CA ARG A 149 -27.97 26.55 0.80
C ARG A 149 -29.34 26.13 0.32
N ASP A 150 -29.49 25.87 -0.98
CA ASP A 150 -30.79 25.54 -1.55
C ASP A 150 -31.32 24.19 -1.03
N ALA A 151 -30.45 23.20 -0.84
CA ALA A 151 -30.80 21.91 -0.22
C ALA A 151 -31.20 22.05 1.27
N ALA A 152 -30.51 22.90 2.03
CA ALA A 152 -30.90 23.22 3.40
C ALA A 152 -32.28 23.90 3.47
N LEU A 153 -32.55 24.84 2.55
CA LEU A 153 -33.85 25.53 2.47
C LEU A 153 -35.00 24.58 2.09
N ARG A 154 -34.73 23.55 1.28
CA ARG A 154 -35.71 22.51 0.94
C ARG A 154 -35.91 21.48 2.06
N GLY A 155 -35.10 21.52 3.13
CA GLY A 155 -35.15 20.56 4.22
C GLY A 155 -34.54 19.19 3.89
N GLU A 156 -33.78 19.07 2.79
CA GLU A 156 -33.09 17.83 2.40
C GLU A 156 -31.89 17.52 3.32
N LEU A 157 -31.38 18.54 4.00
CA LEU A 157 -30.31 18.44 4.97
C LEU A 157 -30.51 19.48 6.09
N ARG A 158 -30.04 19.15 7.28
CA ARG A 158 -30.14 20.03 8.46
C ARG A 158 -28.74 20.39 8.94
N ILE A 159 -28.49 21.67 9.15
CA ILE A 159 -27.19 22.19 9.60
C ILE A 159 -27.38 22.80 11.00
N ASP A 160 -26.65 22.28 11.98
CA ASP A 160 -26.52 22.85 13.33
C ASP A 160 -25.03 22.95 13.72
N SER A 161 -24.60 22.29 14.80
CA SER A 161 -23.18 22.04 15.09
C SER A 161 -22.57 20.96 14.19
N ALA A 162 -23.40 20.22 13.44
CA ALA A 162 -23.03 19.24 12.43
C ALA A 162 -23.97 19.32 11.21
N ILE A 163 -23.59 18.62 10.14
CA ILE A 163 -24.45 18.42 8.97
C ILE A 163 -25.15 17.08 9.12
N HIS A 164 -26.47 17.10 9.15
CA HIS A 164 -27.33 15.93 9.26
C HIS A 164 -28.00 15.67 7.91
N ILE A 165 -27.90 14.44 7.45
CA ILE A 165 -28.48 13.96 6.20
C ILE A 165 -29.09 12.58 6.45
N ASP A 166 -30.10 12.23 5.69
CA ASP A 166 -30.65 10.88 5.75
C ASP A 166 -29.60 9.86 5.27
N PRO A 167 -29.45 8.73 5.99
CA PRO A 167 -28.63 7.62 5.52
C PRO A 167 -29.08 7.17 4.13
N LEU A 168 -28.12 6.78 3.29
CA LEU A 168 -28.46 6.13 2.03
C LEU A 168 -29.26 4.86 2.33
N SER A 169 -30.50 4.80 1.85
CA SER A 169 -31.27 3.57 1.89
C SER A 169 -30.60 2.55 0.97
N ALA A 170 -30.48 1.31 1.45
CA ALA A 170 -30.02 0.21 0.61
C ALA A 170 -31.03 0.06 -0.54
N LYS A 171 -30.58 0.33 -1.78
CA LYS A 171 -31.41 0.05 -2.95
C LYS A 171 -31.58 -1.45 -3.03
N LYS A 172 -32.83 -1.92 -3.01
CA LYS A 172 -33.12 -3.33 -3.27
C LYS A 172 -32.63 -3.64 -4.70
N PRO A 173 -31.84 -4.71 -4.92
CA PRO A 173 -31.45 -5.11 -6.25
C PRO A 173 -32.70 -5.23 -7.13
N GLU A 174 -32.60 -4.78 -8.38
CA GLU A 174 -33.67 -5.03 -9.35
C GLU A 174 -33.84 -6.55 -9.53
N ALA A 175 -35.06 -7.00 -9.80
CA ALA A 175 -35.35 -8.42 -9.94
C ALA A 175 -34.48 -9.09 -11.03
N SER A 176 -34.05 -8.33 -12.05
CA SER A 176 -33.09 -8.77 -13.07
C SER A 176 -31.73 -9.18 -12.49
N VAL A 177 -31.20 -8.42 -11.52
CA VAL A 177 -29.90 -8.69 -10.88
C VAL A 177 -29.96 -9.96 -10.04
N ASP A 178 -31.09 -10.21 -9.37
CA ASP A 178 -31.28 -11.40 -8.55
C ASP A 178 -31.39 -12.69 -9.36
N VAL A 179 -31.78 -12.59 -10.64
CA VAL A 179 -31.75 -13.72 -11.60
C VAL A 179 -30.38 -13.85 -12.27
N LEU A 180 -29.80 -12.72 -12.71
CA LEU A 180 -28.52 -12.71 -13.43
C LEU A 180 -27.37 -13.17 -12.55
N ARG A 181 -27.34 -12.79 -11.26
CA ARG A 181 -26.25 -13.14 -10.34
C ARG A 181 -26.08 -14.66 -10.22
N PRO A 182 -27.10 -15.47 -9.85
CA PRO A 182 -26.99 -16.91 -9.89
C PRO A 182 -26.54 -17.44 -11.26
N ALA A 183 -27.12 -16.97 -12.36
CA ALA A 183 -26.81 -17.45 -13.71
C ALA A 183 -25.34 -17.24 -14.11
N LEU A 184 -24.74 -16.09 -13.77
CA LEU A 184 -23.33 -15.81 -14.02
C LEU A 184 -22.38 -16.74 -13.26
N PHE A 185 -22.85 -17.34 -12.17
CA PHE A 185 -22.05 -18.22 -11.33
C PHE A 185 -22.52 -19.69 -11.35
N GLU A 186 -23.62 -20.03 -12.03
CA GLU A 186 -24.17 -21.39 -12.06
C GLU A 186 -23.23 -22.35 -12.79
N ARG A 187 -22.55 -21.84 -13.83
CA ARG A 187 -21.51 -22.57 -14.58
C ARG A 187 -20.12 -22.47 -13.96
N HIS A 188 -20.02 -21.87 -12.78
CA HIS A 188 -18.76 -21.68 -12.11
C HIS A 188 -18.32 -23.03 -11.50
N PRO A 189 -17.21 -23.63 -11.96
CA PRO A 189 -16.75 -24.86 -11.36
C PRO A 189 -16.44 -24.59 -9.88
N GLY A 190 -16.86 -25.49 -8.99
CA GLY A 190 -16.26 -25.54 -7.66
C GLY A 190 -14.78 -25.86 -7.83
N GLY A 191 -13.90 -25.16 -7.13
CA GLY A 191 -12.46 -25.27 -7.33
C GLY A 191 -11.70 -25.05 -6.03
N GLN A 192 -10.53 -25.67 -5.92
CA GLN A 192 -9.61 -25.37 -4.82
C GLN A 192 -8.70 -24.20 -5.20
N LEU A 193 -8.19 -23.45 -4.20
CA LEU A 193 -7.24 -22.37 -4.44
C LEU A 193 -6.04 -22.78 -5.33
N PRO A 194 -5.40 -23.95 -5.16
CA PRO A 194 -4.39 -24.48 -6.09
C PRO A 194 -4.82 -24.52 -7.57
N GLU A 195 -6.04 -24.97 -7.85
CA GLU A 195 -6.55 -25.08 -9.22
C GLU A 195 -6.79 -23.68 -9.83
N ILE A 196 -7.30 -22.75 -9.02
CA ILE A 196 -7.44 -21.34 -9.39
C ILE A 196 -6.07 -20.77 -9.79
N LEU A 197 -5.04 -21.01 -8.96
CA LEU A 197 -3.68 -20.56 -9.25
C LEU A 197 -3.17 -21.15 -10.56
N LEU A 198 -3.37 -22.45 -10.80
CA LEU A 198 -2.96 -23.11 -12.04
C LEU A 198 -3.68 -22.54 -13.28
N GLU A 199 -5.00 -22.35 -13.23
CA GLU A 199 -5.77 -21.82 -14.38
C GLU A 199 -5.33 -20.39 -14.71
N ILE A 200 -5.19 -19.53 -13.70
CA ILE A 200 -4.74 -18.14 -13.87
C ILE A 200 -3.28 -18.08 -14.32
N ASP A 201 -2.39 -18.86 -13.71
CA ASP A 201 -0.98 -18.89 -14.10
C ASP A 201 -0.81 -19.44 -15.52
N SER A 202 -1.68 -20.35 -15.97
CA SER A 202 -1.65 -20.87 -17.35
C SER A 202 -1.93 -19.80 -18.41
N SER A 203 -2.51 -18.67 -18.01
CA SER A 203 -2.82 -17.54 -18.89
C SER A 203 -1.91 -16.32 -18.65
N THR A 204 -1.33 -16.21 -17.45
CA THR A 204 -0.59 -15.02 -17.01
C THR A 204 0.91 -15.26 -16.84
N HIS A 205 1.33 -16.50 -16.63
CA HIS A 205 2.70 -16.90 -16.34
C HIS A 205 3.33 -16.11 -15.18
N PHE A 206 2.55 -15.79 -14.14
CA PHE A 206 3.07 -15.12 -12.96
C PHE A 206 4.16 -15.95 -12.26
N SER A 207 4.09 -17.29 -12.30
CA SER A 207 5.14 -18.15 -11.74
C SER A 207 6.46 -18.02 -12.50
N TRP A 208 6.40 -17.81 -13.83
CA TRP A 208 7.58 -17.60 -14.66
C TRP A 208 8.23 -16.26 -14.32
N LEU A 209 7.43 -15.22 -14.07
CA LEU A 209 7.91 -13.92 -13.62
C LEU A 209 8.62 -14.02 -12.26
N LEU A 210 8.02 -14.74 -11.31
CA LEU A 210 8.63 -14.95 -9.99
C LEU A 210 9.98 -15.67 -10.08
N LEU A 211 10.10 -16.65 -10.98
CA LEU A 211 11.38 -17.34 -11.26
C LEU A 211 12.35 -16.53 -12.12
N GLY A 212 11.84 -15.62 -12.96
CA GLY A 212 12.54 -15.00 -14.08
C GLY A 212 12.72 -15.91 -15.31
N ARG A 213 12.05 -17.07 -15.36
CA ARG A 213 12.11 -18.06 -16.45
C ARG A 213 10.99 -19.11 -16.32
N GLU A 214 10.81 -19.93 -17.35
CA GLU A 214 10.01 -21.15 -17.26
C GLU A 214 10.50 -22.06 -16.10
N PRO A 215 9.60 -22.65 -15.30
CA PRO A 215 9.95 -23.69 -14.33
C PRO A 215 10.49 -24.94 -15.04
N HIS A 216 11.57 -25.53 -14.51
CA HIS A 216 12.21 -26.68 -15.17
C HIS A 216 11.49 -28.02 -14.92
N SER A 217 10.63 -28.09 -13.90
CA SER A 217 9.99 -29.33 -13.50
C SER A 217 8.68 -29.08 -12.77
N ARG A 218 7.85 -30.14 -12.72
CA ARG A 218 6.63 -30.19 -11.90
C ARG A 218 6.91 -29.81 -10.44
N SER A 219 8.00 -30.32 -9.86
CA SER A 219 8.37 -30.02 -8.47
C SER A 219 8.77 -28.55 -8.28
N GLU A 220 9.50 -27.93 -9.22
CA GLU A 220 9.83 -26.49 -9.12
C GLU A 220 8.58 -25.62 -9.20
N LEU A 221 7.64 -25.98 -10.08
CA LEU A 221 6.36 -25.30 -10.19
C LEU A 221 5.56 -25.37 -8.89
N LEU A 222 5.43 -26.57 -8.30
CA LEU A 222 4.76 -26.76 -7.02
C LEU A 222 5.42 -26.01 -5.88
N MET A 223 6.76 -25.96 -5.85
CA MET A 223 7.49 -25.18 -4.84
C MET A 223 7.13 -23.69 -4.91
N ILE A 224 6.93 -23.12 -6.09
CA ILE A 224 6.53 -21.71 -6.26
C ILE A 224 5.14 -21.49 -5.71
N TYR A 225 4.15 -22.31 -6.10
CA TYR A 225 2.79 -22.17 -5.59
C TYR A 225 2.73 -22.37 -4.08
N ALA A 226 3.44 -23.38 -3.54
CA ALA A 226 3.55 -23.57 -2.10
C ALA A 226 4.21 -22.36 -1.42
N ALA A 227 5.24 -21.76 -2.01
CA ALA A 227 5.87 -20.57 -1.46
C ALA A 227 4.95 -19.33 -1.47
N VAL A 228 4.18 -19.12 -2.54
CA VAL A 228 3.17 -18.04 -2.62
C VAL A 228 2.07 -18.28 -1.59
N LEU A 229 1.56 -19.50 -1.48
CA LEU A 229 0.57 -19.88 -0.48
C LEU A 229 1.10 -19.69 0.94
N ALA A 230 2.33 -20.11 1.23
CA ALA A 230 2.95 -19.95 2.55
C ALA A 230 3.08 -18.48 2.95
N ARG A 231 3.31 -17.58 1.99
CA ARG A 231 3.45 -16.14 2.23
C ARG A 231 2.10 -15.43 2.32
N GLY A 232 1.16 -15.77 1.44
CA GLY A 232 -0.13 -15.10 1.35
C GLY A 232 -1.18 -15.64 2.32
N THR A 233 -1.05 -16.87 2.79
CA THR A 233 -1.96 -17.49 3.78
C THR A 233 -1.32 -17.54 5.17
N SER A 234 -2.05 -18.07 6.14
CA SER A 234 -1.55 -18.32 7.50
C SER A 234 -0.80 -19.65 7.65
N MET A 235 -0.53 -20.37 6.55
CA MET A 235 0.07 -21.69 6.58
C MET A 235 1.60 -21.63 6.60
N SER A 236 2.24 -22.48 7.41
CA SER A 236 3.69 -22.63 7.37
C SER A 236 4.13 -23.55 6.22
N ALA A 237 5.42 -23.50 5.89
CA ALA A 237 6.05 -24.47 4.99
C ALA A 237 5.85 -25.92 5.46
N ALA A 238 5.76 -26.17 6.77
CA ALA A 238 5.49 -27.50 7.30
C ALA A 238 4.04 -27.93 7.09
N ASP A 239 3.08 -27.01 7.21
CA ASP A 239 1.67 -27.30 6.95
C ASP A 239 1.43 -27.64 5.48
N LEU A 240 2.04 -26.87 4.58
CA LEU A 240 1.96 -27.11 3.14
C LEU A 240 2.66 -28.41 2.72
N ALA A 241 3.82 -28.74 3.29
CA ALA A 241 4.49 -30.02 3.01
C ALA A 241 3.65 -31.23 3.44
N ARG A 242 2.84 -31.13 4.51
CA ARG A 242 1.90 -32.19 4.90
C ARG A 242 0.76 -32.36 3.91
N MET A 243 0.41 -31.30 3.19
CA MET A 243 -0.68 -31.28 2.21
C MET A 243 -0.19 -31.61 0.80
N VAL A 244 1.10 -31.40 0.53
CA VAL A 244 1.78 -31.69 -0.75
C VAL A 244 2.98 -32.59 -0.44
N PRO A 245 2.79 -33.91 -0.27
CA PRO A 245 3.81 -34.82 0.29
C PRO A 245 5.11 -34.92 -0.53
N GLU A 246 5.05 -34.56 -1.81
CA GLU A 246 6.20 -34.51 -2.69
C GLU A 246 7.17 -33.35 -2.43
N LEU A 247 6.76 -32.36 -1.61
CA LEU A 247 7.59 -31.22 -1.23
C LEU A 247 8.08 -31.37 0.21
N SER A 248 9.36 -31.10 0.43
CA SER A 248 9.91 -31.00 1.78
C SER A 248 9.72 -29.59 2.36
N PRO A 249 9.55 -29.42 3.68
CA PRO A 249 9.45 -28.11 4.31
C PRO A 249 10.67 -27.21 4.04
N SER A 250 11.86 -27.79 3.90
CA SER A 250 13.09 -27.04 3.59
C SER A 250 13.09 -26.50 2.17
N ALA A 251 12.61 -27.28 1.20
CA ALA A 251 12.49 -26.85 -0.19
C ALA A 251 11.49 -25.69 -0.34
N ILE A 252 10.34 -25.78 0.35
CA ILE A 252 9.36 -24.69 0.38
C ILE A 252 9.97 -23.41 0.99
N ARG A 253 10.67 -23.51 2.13
CA ARG A 253 11.35 -22.34 2.73
C ARG A 253 12.39 -21.73 1.80
N GLN A 254 13.22 -22.53 1.14
CA GLN A 254 14.18 -22.03 0.16
C GLN A 254 13.48 -21.27 -0.97
N MET A 255 12.37 -21.81 -1.50
CA MET A 255 11.60 -21.12 -2.52
C MET A 255 10.95 -19.84 -1.99
N MET A 256 10.40 -19.85 -0.77
CA MET A 256 9.89 -18.65 -0.11
C MET A 256 10.96 -17.56 -0.06
N HIS A 257 12.20 -17.88 0.33
CA HIS A 257 13.31 -16.93 0.31
C HIS A 257 13.65 -16.44 -1.11
N ARG A 258 13.62 -17.33 -2.11
CA ARG A 258 13.90 -16.98 -3.51
C ARG A 258 12.89 -15.99 -4.08
N ILE A 259 11.61 -16.11 -3.72
CA ILE A 259 10.53 -15.20 -4.17
C ILE A 259 10.24 -14.07 -3.17
N ALA A 260 11.14 -13.82 -2.20
CA ALA A 260 10.92 -12.82 -1.15
C ALA A 260 10.94 -11.37 -1.63
N ASP A 261 11.36 -11.12 -2.87
CA ASP A 261 11.34 -9.79 -3.47
C ASP A 261 9.88 -9.35 -3.71
N GLU A 262 9.42 -8.46 -2.84
CA GLU A 262 8.11 -7.81 -2.92
C GLU A 262 7.85 -7.23 -4.31
N ARG A 263 8.87 -6.65 -4.99
CA ARG A 263 8.67 -6.04 -6.32
C ARG A 263 8.22 -7.06 -7.35
N LYS A 264 8.79 -8.28 -7.31
CA LYS A 264 8.39 -9.37 -8.21
C LYS A 264 7.00 -9.90 -7.86
N LEU A 265 6.68 -10.01 -6.57
CA LEU A 265 5.33 -10.41 -6.13
C LEU A 265 4.27 -9.39 -6.56
N ARG A 266 4.58 -8.11 -6.46
CA ARG A 266 3.72 -7.02 -6.94
C ARG A 266 3.55 -7.06 -8.45
N GLN A 267 4.65 -7.21 -9.21
CA GLN A 267 4.58 -7.38 -10.67
C GLN A 267 3.76 -8.61 -11.08
N ALA A 268 3.90 -9.73 -10.36
CA ALA A 268 3.07 -10.91 -10.57
C ALA A 268 1.58 -10.59 -10.33
N ALA A 269 1.26 -9.86 -9.26
CA ALA A 269 -0.12 -9.44 -9.00
C ALA A 269 -0.66 -8.44 -10.03
N ASP A 270 0.19 -7.55 -10.55
CA ASP A 270 -0.14 -6.57 -11.60
C ASP A 270 -0.47 -7.27 -12.93
N ILE A 271 0.26 -8.33 -13.31
CA ILE A 271 -0.06 -9.12 -14.52
C ILE A 271 -1.41 -9.84 -14.35
N VAL A 272 -1.68 -10.42 -13.18
CA VAL A 272 -2.97 -11.06 -12.90
C VAL A 272 -4.12 -10.03 -12.92
N LEU A 273 -3.89 -8.83 -12.38
CA LEU A 273 -4.83 -7.73 -12.46
C LEU A 273 -5.09 -7.30 -13.91
N ALA A 274 -4.03 -7.15 -14.71
CA ALA A 274 -4.15 -6.81 -16.12
C ALA A 274 -4.94 -7.86 -16.89
N PHE A 275 -4.71 -9.14 -16.62
CA PHE A 275 -5.50 -10.24 -17.19
C PHE A 275 -6.99 -10.14 -16.80
N MET A 276 -7.30 -9.86 -15.53
CA MET A 276 -8.68 -9.65 -15.10
C MET A 276 -9.36 -8.52 -15.90
N HIS A 277 -8.66 -7.41 -16.12
CA HIS A 277 -9.19 -6.24 -16.86
C HIS A 277 -9.24 -6.41 -18.39
N GLN A 278 -8.61 -7.47 -18.94
CA GLN A 278 -8.77 -7.82 -20.36
C GLN A 278 -10.19 -8.35 -20.68
N HIS A 279 -10.91 -8.86 -19.68
CA HIS A 279 -12.27 -9.34 -19.86
C HIS A 279 -13.28 -8.18 -19.99
N PRO A 280 -14.12 -8.16 -21.05
CA PRO A 280 -15.09 -7.09 -21.30
C PRO A 280 -16.01 -6.78 -20.12
N ILE A 281 -16.46 -7.80 -19.37
CA ILE A 281 -17.34 -7.67 -18.21
C ILE A 281 -16.79 -6.68 -17.18
N ALA A 282 -15.46 -6.58 -17.05
CA ALA A 282 -14.81 -5.70 -16.09
C ALA A 282 -15.06 -4.21 -16.36
N ARG A 283 -15.34 -3.84 -17.62
CA ARG A 283 -15.63 -2.46 -18.02
C ARG A 283 -16.97 -1.96 -17.49
N HIS A 284 -17.88 -2.85 -17.14
CA HIS A 284 -19.21 -2.48 -16.62
C HIS A 284 -19.18 -2.14 -15.12
N TRP A 285 -18.14 -2.51 -14.37
CA TRP A 285 -18.06 -2.26 -12.92
C TRP A 285 -17.68 -0.83 -12.54
N GLY A 286 -16.95 -0.14 -13.41
CA GLY A 286 -16.35 1.16 -13.11
C GLY A 286 -15.77 1.89 -14.32
N ARG A 287 -15.49 3.17 -14.11
CA ARG A 287 -14.96 4.13 -15.09
C ARG A 287 -13.44 4.04 -15.28
N ALA A 288 -12.72 3.25 -14.48
CA ALA A 288 -11.26 3.06 -14.43
C ALA A 288 -10.45 4.16 -13.73
N ASP A 289 -11.01 5.36 -13.62
CA ASP A 289 -10.36 6.55 -13.06
C ASP A 289 -10.55 6.70 -11.54
N LEU A 290 -11.34 5.81 -10.92
CA LEU A 290 -11.63 5.80 -9.49
C LEU A 290 -10.99 4.58 -8.81
N ALA A 291 -10.46 4.80 -7.61
CA ALA A 291 -9.99 3.76 -6.72
C ALA A 291 -10.48 4.03 -5.29
N SER A 292 -10.39 3.02 -4.43
CA SER A 292 -10.49 3.16 -2.99
C SER A 292 -9.25 2.62 -2.30
N SER A 293 -8.94 3.12 -1.11
CA SER A 293 -7.92 2.54 -0.27
C SER A 293 -8.35 2.43 1.18
N ASP A 294 -8.04 1.29 1.78
CA ASP A 294 -8.40 0.99 3.16
C ASP A 294 -7.42 -0.02 3.76
N MET A 295 -7.37 -0.04 5.09
CA MET A 295 -6.50 -0.92 5.86
C MET A 295 -7.27 -2.14 6.36
N MET A 296 -6.72 -3.33 6.09
CA MET A 296 -7.11 -4.56 6.76
C MET A 296 -6.10 -4.92 7.86
N SER A 297 -6.55 -5.17 9.08
CA SER A 297 -5.69 -5.65 10.17
C SER A 297 -5.48 -7.17 10.08
N LEU A 298 -4.22 -7.62 10.09
CA LEU A 298 -3.81 -9.02 10.15
C LEU A 298 -3.11 -9.32 11.48
N GLU A 299 -3.54 -10.39 12.14
CA GLU A 299 -2.98 -10.79 13.43
C GLU A 299 -1.54 -11.29 13.28
N THR A 300 -0.68 -10.96 14.23
CA THR A 300 0.70 -11.42 14.31
C THR A 300 1.10 -11.69 15.76
N THR A 301 2.38 -11.93 16.01
CA THR A 301 2.91 -12.13 17.35
C THR A 301 3.38 -10.81 17.96
N ARG A 302 3.28 -10.69 19.29
CA ARG A 302 3.75 -9.52 20.04
C ARG A 302 5.25 -9.25 19.90
N SER A 303 6.04 -10.26 19.55
CA SER A 303 7.47 -10.15 19.32
C SER A 303 7.83 -9.36 18.07
N VAL A 304 6.88 -9.14 17.15
CA VAL A 304 7.11 -8.34 15.96
C VAL A 304 7.12 -6.87 16.33
N TRP A 305 8.22 -6.18 16.03
CA TRP A 305 8.40 -4.76 16.34
C TRP A 305 7.27 -3.86 15.82
N GLN A 306 6.77 -4.17 14.62
CA GLN A 306 5.68 -3.42 13.98
C GLN A 306 4.30 -3.75 14.55
N ALA A 307 4.16 -4.79 15.37
CA ALA A 307 2.86 -5.16 15.91
C ALA A 307 2.32 -4.07 16.83
N ARG A 308 1.03 -3.78 16.65
CA ARG A 308 0.25 -2.86 17.49
C ARG A 308 -1.03 -3.56 17.93
N ALA A 309 -1.65 -3.08 19.00
CA ALA A 309 -2.94 -3.60 19.41
C ALA A 309 -4.02 -3.15 18.42
N ASP A 310 -4.71 -4.11 17.82
CA ASP A 310 -5.90 -3.86 17.02
C ASP A 310 -7.00 -3.25 17.90
N PRO A 311 -7.57 -2.07 17.56
CA PRO A 311 -8.60 -1.42 18.38
C PRO A 311 -9.86 -2.26 18.62
N ARG A 312 -10.24 -3.09 17.64
CA ARG A 312 -11.44 -3.92 17.68
C ARG A 312 -11.17 -5.26 18.34
N ARG A 313 -10.09 -5.94 17.94
CA ARG A 313 -9.78 -7.32 18.37
C ARG A 313 -8.90 -7.40 19.60
N ARG A 314 -8.20 -6.32 19.96
CA ARG A 314 -7.20 -6.25 21.05
C ARG A 314 -6.06 -7.27 20.93
N THR A 315 -5.85 -7.81 19.72
CA THR A 315 -4.75 -8.72 19.40
C THR A 315 -3.57 -7.93 18.81
N ALA A 316 -2.36 -8.50 18.92
CA ALA A 316 -1.17 -7.92 18.29
C ALA A 316 -1.28 -8.13 16.78
N SER A 317 -1.32 -7.03 16.01
CA SER A 317 -1.65 -7.06 14.58
C SER A 317 -0.86 -5.99 13.82
N ILE A 318 -0.82 -6.14 12.50
CA ILE A 318 -0.21 -5.21 11.54
C ILE A 318 -1.29 -4.82 10.52
N GLY A 319 -1.25 -3.59 10.01
CA GLY A 319 -2.15 -3.14 8.97
C GLY A 319 -1.63 -3.54 7.60
N MET A 320 -2.50 -4.06 6.74
CA MET A 320 -2.26 -4.24 5.32
C MET A 320 -3.10 -3.20 4.59
N TYR A 321 -2.44 -2.18 4.06
CA TYR A 321 -3.09 -1.09 3.34
C TYR A 321 -3.18 -1.46 1.86
N THR A 322 -4.39 -1.50 1.31
CA THR A 322 -4.60 -1.89 -0.09
C THR A 322 -5.34 -0.82 -0.86
N HIS A 323 -5.02 -0.71 -2.15
CA HIS A 323 -5.69 0.15 -3.10
C HIS A 323 -6.42 -0.70 -4.14
N VAL A 324 -7.73 -0.49 -4.26
CA VAL A 324 -8.65 -1.28 -5.07
C VAL A 324 -9.22 -0.40 -6.18
N ARG A 325 -9.20 -0.86 -7.43
CA ARG A 325 -9.82 -0.15 -8.56
C ARG A 325 -11.34 -0.22 -8.50
N ASP A 326 -12.02 0.75 -9.10
CA ASP A 326 -13.47 0.72 -9.27
C ASP A 326 -13.95 -0.42 -10.21
N ARG A 327 -13.07 -0.88 -11.12
CA ARG A 327 -13.20 -2.13 -11.89
C ARG A 327 -12.71 -3.37 -11.14
N TRP A 328 -12.64 -3.30 -9.81
CA TRP A 328 -12.12 -4.35 -8.92
C TRP A 328 -10.63 -4.66 -9.11
N GLY A 329 -10.08 -5.43 -8.18
CA GLY A 329 -8.68 -5.80 -8.16
C GLY A 329 -7.81 -4.81 -7.39
N ILE A 330 -6.79 -5.35 -6.73
CA ILE A 330 -5.82 -4.58 -5.95
C ILE A 330 -4.65 -4.24 -6.86
N PHE A 331 -4.34 -2.96 -7.02
CA PHE A 331 -3.22 -2.49 -7.85
C PHE A 331 -2.02 -2.00 -7.02
N TYR A 332 -2.22 -1.81 -5.72
CA TYR A 332 -1.15 -1.48 -4.81
C TYR A 332 -1.48 -1.97 -3.41
N ASP A 333 -0.47 -2.47 -2.71
CA ASP A 333 -0.55 -2.83 -1.30
C ASP A 333 0.69 -2.40 -0.53
N GLN A 334 0.61 -2.27 0.79
CA GLN A 334 1.78 -2.15 1.66
C GLN A 334 1.44 -2.42 3.13
N PRO A 335 2.38 -2.98 3.91
CA PRO A 335 2.23 -3.07 5.36
C PRO A 335 2.36 -1.69 6.00
N ILE A 336 1.49 -1.39 6.97
CA ILE A 336 1.51 -0.16 7.75
C ILE A 336 1.32 -0.45 9.24
N LEU A 337 1.75 0.49 10.09
CA LEU A 337 1.49 0.42 11.52
C LEU A 337 0.02 0.76 11.81
N LEU A 338 -0.60 0.00 12.72
CA LEU A 338 -1.95 0.33 13.19
C LEU A 338 -1.92 1.61 14.04
N ASN A 339 -3.04 2.32 14.04
CA ASN A 339 -3.27 3.54 14.81
C ASN A 339 -2.42 4.75 14.38
N GLU A 340 -1.80 4.69 13.20
CA GLU A 340 -1.14 5.83 12.56
C GLU A 340 -2.02 6.46 11.49
N ARG A 341 -1.71 7.72 11.11
CA ARG A 341 -2.39 8.40 10.01
C ARG A 341 -1.98 7.74 8.68
N GLN A 342 -2.97 7.44 7.84
CA GLN A 342 -2.78 6.60 6.66
C GLN A 342 -2.68 7.42 5.36
N ALA A 343 -2.74 8.75 5.45
CA ALA A 343 -2.77 9.62 4.28
C ALA A 343 -1.52 9.50 3.40
N GLY A 344 -0.34 9.33 4.01
CA GLY A 344 0.90 9.07 3.26
C GLY A 344 0.81 7.75 2.50
N ALA A 345 0.31 6.69 3.14
CA ALA A 345 0.14 5.39 2.50
C ALA A 345 -0.89 5.43 1.36
N ALA A 346 -1.97 6.22 1.51
CA ALA A 346 -2.97 6.45 0.47
C ALA A 346 -2.36 7.13 -0.77
N ILE A 347 -1.57 8.17 -0.59
CA ILE A 347 -0.89 8.89 -1.69
C ILE A 347 0.14 8.00 -2.35
N GLU A 348 0.97 7.33 -1.55
CA GLU A 348 2.07 6.51 -2.04
C GLU A 348 1.59 5.42 -3.00
N GLY A 349 0.47 4.75 -2.70
CA GLY A 349 -0.02 3.71 -3.59
C GLY A 349 -0.54 4.19 -4.93
N VAL A 350 -1.04 5.44 -5.01
CA VAL A 350 -1.41 6.06 -6.29
C VAL A 350 -0.17 6.46 -7.09
N ILE A 351 0.87 6.98 -6.43
CA ILE A 351 2.10 7.42 -7.09
C ILE A 351 2.94 6.23 -7.58
N ARG A 352 3.01 5.16 -6.78
CA ARG A 352 3.86 3.99 -7.05
C ARG A 352 3.15 2.90 -7.85
N GLN A 353 1.97 3.17 -8.39
CA GLN A 353 1.30 2.20 -9.26
C GLN A 353 2.16 1.89 -10.49
N SER A 354 2.21 0.64 -10.91
CA SER A 354 2.92 0.21 -12.12
C SER A 354 2.02 0.20 -13.38
N GLY A 355 0.72 0.48 -13.23
CA GLY A 355 -0.31 0.28 -14.25
C GLY A 355 -0.48 1.44 -15.26
N SER A 356 -1.09 1.15 -16.41
CA SER A 356 -1.30 2.09 -17.52
C SER A 356 -2.50 3.02 -17.36
N GLU A 357 -3.41 2.75 -16.42
CA GLU A 357 -4.60 3.58 -16.19
C GLU A 357 -4.38 4.49 -14.98
N ASP A 358 -4.38 5.80 -15.18
CA ASP A 358 -4.20 6.76 -14.08
C ASP A 358 -5.41 6.79 -13.15
N VAL A 359 -5.16 6.79 -11.84
CA VAL A 359 -6.20 7.03 -10.83
C VAL A 359 -6.39 8.53 -10.69
N ALA A 360 -7.53 9.05 -11.16
CA ALA A 360 -7.87 10.46 -11.01
C ALA A 360 -8.47 10.77 -9.63
N GLN A 361 -9.16 9.79 -9.03
CA GLN A 361 -9.82 9.94 -7.73
C GLN A 361 -9.56 8.73 -6.83
N LEU A 362 -9.21 8.99 -5.57
CA LEU A 362 -9.02 7.96 -4.55
C LEU A 362 -9.98 8.22 -3.38
N ALA A 363 -10.88 7.27 -3.12
CA ALA A 363 -11.72 7.25 -1.93
C ALA A 363 -10.95 6.65 -0.75
N VAL A 364 -10.86 7.39 0.36
CA VAL A 364 -10.15 6.97 1.58
C VAL A 364 -11.07 6.99 2.79
N ASP A 365 -10.77 6.18 3.79
CA ASP A 365 -11.43 6.24 5.09
C ASP A 365 -11.01 7.49 5.90
N THR A 366 -11.61 7.68 7.08
CA THR A 366 -11.30 8.83 7.95
C THR A 366 -9.85 8.84 8.47
N HIS A 367 -9.15 7.70 8.49
CA HIS A 367 -7.74 7.63 8.93
C HIS A 367 -6.77 7.94 7.78
N GLY A 368 -7.16 7.68 6.53
CA GLY A 368 -6.48 8.12 5.31
C GLY A 368 -6.69 9.60 4.98
N TYR A 369 -7.68 10.25 5.61
CA TYR A 369 -7.98 11.65 5.39
C TYR A 369 -7.15 12.61 6.29
N THR A 370 -6.43 13.56 5.69
CA THR A 370 -5.97 14.80 6.35
C THR A 370 -6.02 15.96 5.36
N ASP A 371 -6.35 17.18 5.83
CA ASP A 371 -6.47 18.35 4.96
C ASP A 371 -5.18 18.55 4.15
N TYR A 372 -4.04 18.57 4.83
CA TYR A 372 -2.72 18.70 4.20
C TYR A 372 -2.44 17.63 3.13
N ALA A 373 -2.69 16.35 3.43
CA ALA A 373 -2.44 15.28 2.47
C ALA A 373 -3.38 15.36 1.25
N MET A 374 -4.61 15.87 1.39
CA MET A 374 -5.52 16.06 0.25
C MET A 374 -5.06 17.19 -0.68
N SER A 375 -4.46 18.25 -0.13
CA SER A 375 -3.79 19.25 -0.95
C SER A 375 -2.51 18.70 -1.58
N LEU A 376 -1.74 17.94 -0.81
CA LEU A 376 -0.48 17.36 -1.26
C LEU A 376 -0.68 16.32 -2.38
N SER A 377 -1.72 15.47 -2.27
CA SER A 377 -2.12 14.53 -3.32
C SER A 377 -2.55 15.26 -4.59
N ARG A 378 -3.22 16.41 -4.43
CA ARG A 378 -3.67 17.25 -5.54
C ARG A 378 -2.55 18.12 -6.14
N LEU A 379 -1.49 18.41 -5.39
CA LEU A 379 -0.45 19.36 -5.80
C LEU A 379 0.91 18.74 -6.16
N LEU A 380 1.42 17.78 -5.38
CA LEU A 380 2.88 17.55 -5.35
C LEU A 380 3.36 16.12 -5.13
N GLY A 381 2.58 15.23 -4.53
CA GLY A 381 3.08 13.90 -4.26
C GLY A 381 4.22 13.76 -3.23
N PHE A 382 4.67 14.77 -2.46
CA PHE A 382 5.39 14.58 -1.17
C PHE A 382 5.57 15.84 -0.29
N ASP A 383 5.89 15.62 1.01
CA ASP A 383 5.61 16.40 2.23
C ASP A 383 6.80 17.25 2.76
N ALA A 384 6.57 18.52 3.13
CA ALA A 384 7.49 19.34 3.94
C ALA A 384 6.74 20.09 5.05
N ARG A 385 6.82 19.63 6.32
CA ARG A 385 6.19 20.31 7.47
C ARG A 385 6.99 21.55 7.93
N GLY A 386 6.27 22.61 8.33
CA GLY A 386 6.85 23.80 8.98
C GLY A 386 7.32 24.92 8.04
N GLN A 387 7.09 24.81 6.73
CA GLN A 387 7.38 25.85 5.75
C GLN A 387 6.09 26.58 5.33
N PRO A 388 6.15 27.82 4.80
CA PRO A 388 4.97 28.49 4.24
C PRO A 388 4.21 27.66 3.19
N ALA A 389 4.91 26.81 2.45
CA ALA A 389 4.32 25.85 1.52
C ALA A 389 3.43 24.80 2.21
N TYR A 390 3.78 24.39 3.44
CA TYR A 390 2.97 23.49 4.26
C TYR A 390 1.61 24.12 4.60
N GLU A 391 1.64 25.34 5.13
CA GLU A 391 0.43 26.06 5.54
C GLU A 391 -0.46 26.37 4.33
N ALA A 392 0.12 26.78 3.20
CA ALA A 392 -0.59 26.94 1.94
C ALA A 392 -1.25 25.63 1.50
N GLY A 393 -0.52 24.51 1.62
CA GLY A 393 -1.04 23.16 1.46
C GLY A 393 -2.25 22.95 2.36
N VAL A 394 -2.13 23.07 3.68
CA VAL A 394 -3.23 22.87 4.65
C VAL A 394 -4.49 23.65 4.25
N HIS A 395 -4.36 24.94 3.92
CA HIS A 395 -5.50 25.77 3.52
C HIS A 395 -6.15 25.31 2.22
N LEU A 396 -5.34 24.96 1.21
CA LEU A 396 -5.86 24.43 -0.05
C LEU A 396 -6.56 23.08 0.16
N GLY A 397 -6.06 22.28 1.09
CA GLY A 397 -6.65 21.00 1.47
C GLY A 397 -8.01 21.16 2.13
N ARG A 398 -8.13 22.13 3.04
CA ARG A 398 -9.41 22.53 3.62
C ARG A 398 -10.38 23.00 2.55
N LEU A 399 -9.91 23.76 1.55
CA LEU A 399 -10.74 24.17 0.42
C LEU A 399 -11.29 22.96 -0.36
N PHE A 400 -10.41 22.03 -0.75
CA PHE A 400 -10.83 20.82 -1.46
C PHE A 400 -11.72 19.92 -0.62
N ARG A 401 -11.49 19.84 0.69
CA ARG A 401 -12.37 19.15 1.63
C ARG A 401 -13.75 19.75 1.63
N THR A 402 -13.85 21.07 1.77
CA THR A 402 -15.12 21.77 1.83
C THR A 402 -15.91 21.51 0.55
N ILE A 403 -15.26 21.61 -0.61
CA ILE A 403 -15.85 21.24 -1.90
C ILE A 403 -16.34 19.79 -1.90
N PHE A 404 -15.48 18.84 -1.52
CA PHE A 404 -15.82 17.42 -1.49
C PHE A 404 -17.01 17.13 -0.58
N LEU A 405 -17.02 17.71 0.63
CA LEU A 405 -18.10 17.54 1.60
C LEU A 405 -19.42 18.12 1.06
N ILE A 406 -19.37 19.31 0.47
CA ILE A 406 -20.54 19.91 -0.18
C ILE A 406 -21.08 18.99 -1.26
N ASP A 407 -20.21 18.49 -2.15
CA ASP A 407 -20.63 17.58 -3.22
C ASP A 407 -21.17 16.26 -2.65
N TYR A 408 -20.55 15.71 -1.61
CA TYR A 408 -21.04 14.52 -0.90
C TYR A 408 -22.42 14.73 -0.28
N PHE A 409 -22.66 15.89 0.32
CA PHE A 409 -23.95 16.20 0.97
C PHE A 409 -25.04 16.59 -0.02
N THR A 410 -24.70 17.22 -1.15
CA THR A 410 -25.69 17.81 -2.07
C THR A 410 -25.90 16.98 -3.35
N ILE A 411 -24.95 16.15 -3.75
CA ILE A 411 -25.01 15.36 -4.98
C ILE A 411 -25.17 13.89 -4.63
N LEU A 412 -26.42 13.40 -4.68
CA LEU A 412 -26.76 12.02 -4.33
C LEU A 412 -25.98 10.99 -5.18
N ALA A 413 -25.82 11.24 -6.48
CA ALA A 413 -25.06 10.37 -7.37
C ALA A 413 -23.59 10.24 -6.94
N PHE A 414 -22.94 11.36 -6.63
CA PHE A 414 -21.55 11.37 -6.14
C PHE A 414 -21.41 10.62 -4.81
N ARG A 415 -22.36 10.82 -3.88
CA ARG A 415 -22.39 10.09 -2.61
C ARG A 415 -22.49 8.57 -2.82
N HIS A 416 -23.38 8.13 -3.71
CA HIS A 416 -23.50 6.71 -4.06
C HIS A 416 -22.20 6.17 -4.66
N GLU A 417 -21.56 6.90 -5.56
CA GLU A 417 -20.28 6.48 -6.17
C GLU A 417 -19.16 6.31 -5.11
N MET A 418 -19.05 7.25 -4.16
CA MET A 418 -18.08 7.15 -3.06
C MET A 418 -18.37 5.95 -2.15
N GLN A 419 -19.64 5.74 -1.77
CA GLN A 419 -20.02 4.59 -0.96
C GLN A 419 -19.78 3.26 -1.70
N HIS A 420 -20.07 3.21 -3.00
CA HIS A 420 -19.74 2.05 -3.82
C HIS A 420 -18.23 1.78 -3.86
N ALA A 421 -17.40 2.81 -3.99
CA ALA A 421 -15.94 2.67 -3.94
C ALA A 421 -15.44 2.12 -2.58
N LEU A 422 -15.96 2.63 -1.46
CA LEU A 422 -15.61 2.14 -0.13
C LEU A 422 -16.09 0.69 0.09
N ASN A 423 -17.30 0.35 -0.34
CA ASN A 423 -17.84 -1.00 -0.22
C ASN A 423 -17.01 -2.05 -0.99
N ARG A 424 -16.35 -1.66 -2.10
CA ARG A 424 -15.42 -2.54 -2.82
C ARG A 424 -14.21 -2.91 -1.96
N GLY A 425 -13.68 -1.96 -1.20
CA GLY A 425 -12.58 -2.21 -0.26
C GLY A 425 -12.92 -3.29 0.76
N GLU A 426 -14.09 -3.20 1.40
CA GLU A 426 -14.55 -4.21 2.37
C GLU A 426 -14.84 -5.57 1.71
N ALA A 427 -15.37 -5.60 0.48
CA ALA A 427 -15.58 -6.84 -0.26
C ALA A 427 -14.25 -7.52 -0.61
N VAL A 428 -13.23 -6.75 -1.00
CA VAL A 428 -11.87 -7.27 -1.21
C VAL A 428 -11.26 -7.75 0.11
N HIS A 429 -11.45 -7.03 1.21
CA HIS A 429 -10.99 -7.51 2.53
C HIS A 429 -11.68 -8.82 2.94
N THR A 430 -12.94 -9.03 2.57
CA THR A 430 -13.63 -10.32 2.78
C THR A 430 -12.90 -11.45 2.05
N VAL A 431 -12.50 -11.25 0.79
CA VAL A 431 -11.67 -12.21 0.03
C VAL A 431 -10.32 -12.43 0.71
N GLN A 432 -9.62 -11.36 1.08
CA GLN A 432 -8.32 -11.45 1.75
C GLN A 432 -8.39 -12.19 3.08
N ARG A 433 -9.40 -11.94 3.92
CA ARG A 433 -9.61 -12.65 5.19
C ARG A 433 -9.99 -14.12 4.96
N ALA A 434 -10.67 -14.43 3.87
CA ALA A 434 -10.98 -15.82 3.52
C ALA A 434 -9.72 -16.59 3.12
N ILE A 435 -8.78 -15.95 2.42
CA ILE A 435 -7.48 -16.52 2.03
C ILE A 435 -6.51 -16.60 3.23
N HIS A 436 -6.39 -15.51 4.01
CA HIS A 436 -5.47 -15.42 5.15
C HIS A 436 -6.20 -15.57 6.48
N GLN A 437 -6.36 -16.81 6.94
CA GLN A 437 -7.07 -17.13 8.17
C GLN A 437 -6.14 -17.50 9.31
N GLY A 438 -5.82 -16.53 10.16
CA GLY A 438 -5.02 -16.77 11.35
C GLY A 438 -3.93 -15.72 11.49
N LYS A 439 -2.87 -16.09 12.19
CA LYS A 439 -1.75 -15.19 12.46
C LYS A 439 -0.70 -15.32 11.36
N ILE A 440 -0.08 -14.22 11.00
CA ILE A 440 1.14 -14.23 10.21
C ILE A 440 2.20 -15.00 11.00
N HIS A 441 2.78 -16.03 10.39
CA HIS A 441 3.81 -16.83 11.02
C HIS A 441 5.05 -15.99 11.36
N VAL A 442 5.63 -16.26 12.54
CA VAL A 442 6.80 -15.50 13.06
C VAL A 442 7.96 -15.47 12.08
N GLU A 443 8.18 -16.55 11.34
CA GLU A 443 9.23 -16.67 10.31
C GLU A 443 9.10 -15.57 9.22
N LEU A 444 7.87 -15.17 8.90
CA LEU A 444 7.55 -14.14 7.89
C LEU A 444 7.61 -12.72 8.44
N THR A 445 7.87 -12.55 9.74
CA THR A 445 7.79 -11.25 10.43
C THR A 445 9.14 -10.75 10.96
N ARG A 446 10.23 -11.45 10.65
CA ARG A 446 11.58 -11.13 11.14
C ARG A 446 12.19 -9.87 10.50
N HIS A 447 11.77 -9.53 9.29
CA HIS A 447 12.29 -8.38 8.54
C HIS A 447 11.13 -7.63 7.85
N ASP A 448 11.24 -6.31 7.70
CA ASP A 448 10.21 -5.47 7.08
C ASP A 448 9.88 -5.91 5.65
N ALA A 449 10.91 -6.25 4.85
CA ALA A 449 10.76 -6.82 3.51
C ALA A 449 9.94 -8.12 3.49
N SER A 450 9.92 -8.87 4.61
CA SER A 450 9.13 -10.10 4.71
C SER A 450 7.63 -9.82 4.86
N LEU A 451 7.25 -8.74 5.57
CA LEU A 451 5.85 -8.31 5.69
C LEU A 451 5.32 -7.75 4.39
N ALA A 452 6.16 -7.00 3.66
CA ALA A 452 5.78 -6.50 2.35
C ALA A 452 5.59 -7.66 1.35
N ALA A 453 6.45 -8.67 1.38
CA ALA A 453 6.24 -9.90 0.61
C ALA A 453 4.97 -10.67 1.02
N VAL A 454 4.57 -10.68 2.30
CA VAL A 454 3.27 -11.24 2.74
C VAL A 454 2.12 -10.44 2.14
N SER A 455 2.20 -9.11 2.18
CA SER A 455 1.22 -8.19 1.59
C SER A 455 1.02 -8.47 0.11
N SER A 456 2.10 -8.45 -0.67
CA SER A 456 2.02 -8.64 -2.11
C SER A 456 1.67 -10.07 -2.51
N ALA A 457 2.05 -11.09 -1.72
CA ALA A 457 1.59 -12.46 -1.95
C ALA A 457 0.08 -12.62 -1.69
N LEU A 458 -0.45 -12.00 -0.63
CA LEU A 458 -1.88 -11.98 -0.36
C LEU A 458 -2.65 -11.22 -1.46
N THR A 459 -2.10 -10.10 -1.94
CA THR A 459 -2.62 -9.37 -3.11
C THR A 459 -2.65 -10.24 -4.36
N LEU A 460 -1.57 -10.95 -4.67
CA LEU A 460 -1.50 -11.90 -5.79
C LEU A 460 -2.60 -12.98 -5.69
N LEU A 461 -2.73 -13.63 -4.53
CA LEU A 461 -3.78 -14.64 -4.32
C LEU A 461 -5.20 -14.04 -4.45
N SER A 462 -5.43 -12.84 -3.94
CA SER A 462 -6.73 -12.17 -4.00
C SER A 462 -7.10 -11.78 -5.42
N ASN A 463 -6.14 -11.22 -6.16
CA ASN A 463 -6.31 -10.91 -7.58
C ASN A 463 -6.50 -12.18 -8.40
N ALA A 464 -5.83 -13.30 -8.07
CA ALA A 464 -6.06 -14.57 -8.76
C ALA A 464 -7.49 -15.08 -8.58
N VAL A 465 -8.04 -15.03 -7.36
CA VAL A 465 -9.44 -15.39 -7.10
C VAL A 465 -10.41 -14.47 -7.86
N MET A 466 -10.20 -13.15 -7.82
CA MET A 466 -11.06 -12.22 -8.54
C MET A 466 -10.94 -12.35 -10.07
N ALA A 467 -9.73 -12.58 -10.59
CA ALA A 467 -9.47 -12.82 -12.00
C ALA A 467 -10.17 -14.10 -12.49
N TRP A 468 -10.14 -15.15 -11.67
CA TRP A 468 -10.78 -16.42 -11.99
C TRP A 468 -12.30 -16.30 -11.99
N ASN A 469 -12.87 -15.64 -10.99
CA ASN A 469 -14.29 -15.31 -10.98
C ASN A 469 -14.66 -14.48 -12.21
N THR A 470 -13.85 -13.47 -12.57
CA THR A 470 -14.08 -12.62 -13.75
C THR A 470 -14.06 -13.42 -15.05
N LEU A 471 -13.09 -14.33 -15.22
CA LEU A 471 -12.97 -15.21 -16.38
C LEU A 471 -14.24 -16.07 -16.56
N HIS A 472 -14.72 -16.70 -15.48
CA HIS A 472 -15.90 -17.56 -15.55
C HIS A 472 -17.20 -16.76 -15.67
N MET A 473 -17.30 -15.60 -15.03
CA MET A 473 -18.41 -14.67 -15.22
C MET A 473 -18.49 -14.20 -16.67
N GLN A 474 -17.36 -13.89 -17.32
CA GLN A 474 -17.34 -13.53 -18.74
C GLN A 474 -17.87 -14.68 -19.61
N ARG A 475 -17.36 -15.91 -19.40
CA ARG A 475 -17.81 -17.09 -20.15
C ARG A 475 -19.32 -17.35 -19.96
N ALA A 476 -19.83 -17.15 -18.75
CA ALA A 476 -21.25 -17.28 -18.46
C ALA A 476 -22.07 -16.17 -19.14
N LEU A 477 -21.59 -14.92 -19.11
CA LEU A 477 -22.21 -13.80 -19.80
C LEU A 477 -22.31 -14.05 -21.30
N ASP A 478 -21.21 -14.46 -21.94
CA ASP A 478 -21.18 -14.78 -23.38
C ASP A 478 -22.22 -15.86 -23.73
N ALA A 479 -22.37 -16.87 -22.88
CA ALA A 479 -23.35 -17.94 -23.08
C ALA A 479 -24.80 -17.45 -22.88
N ILE A 480 -25.04 -16.59 -21.88
CA ILE A 480 -26.37 -16.01 -21.61
C ILE A 480 -26.79 -15.11 -22.78
N GLU A 481 -25.91 -14.22 -23.24
CA GLU A 481 -26.20 -13.31 -24.36
C GLU A 481 -26.37 -14.08 -25.69
N ALA A 482 -25.61 -15.16 -25.91
CA ALA A 482 -25.79 -16.03 -27.06
C ALA A 482 -27.14 -16.76 -27.07
N ILE A 483 -27.68 -17.13 -25.91
CA ILE A 483 -29.00 -17.78 -25.78
C ILE A 483 -30.14 -16.75 -25.85
N GLY A 484 -29.97 -15.62 -25.16
CA GLY A 484 -30.99 -14.57 -25.05
C GLY A 484 -31.12 -13.67 -26.28
N GLY A 485 -30.05 -13.55 -27.08
CA GLY A 485 -30.01 -12.70 -28.29
C GLY A 485 -29.88 -11.20 -28.02
N GLU A 486 -29.78 -10.78 -26.75
CA GLU A 486 -29.64 -9.39 -26.35
C GLU A 486 -28.51 -9.23 -25.34
N ALA A 487 -27.79 -8.10 -25.41
CA ALA A 487 -26.76 -7.75 -24.45
C ALA A 487 -27.38 -7.41 -23.09
N MET A 488 -26.72 -7.83 -22.01
CA MET A 488 -27.17 -7.52 -20.66
C MET A 488 -26.97 -6.03 -20.33
N ARG A 489 -27.87 -5.47 -19.53
CA ARG A 489 -27.78 -4.06 -19.11
C ARG A 489 -26.52 -3.84 -18.30
N THR A 490 -25.82 -2.74 -18.58
CA THR A 490 -24.58 -2.38 -17.89
C THR A 490 -24.81 -2.15 -16.40
N GLU A 491 -25.97 -1.59 -16.03
CA GLU A 491 -26.37 -1.33 -14.65
C GLU A 491 -26.56 -2.62 -13.84
N ASP A 492 -26.96 -3.72 -14.48
CA ASP A 492 -27.12 -5.02 -13.82
C ASP A 492 -25.75 -5.66 -13.57
N LEU A 493 -24.88 -5.68 -14.58
CA LEU A 493 -23.51 -6.20 -14.49
C LEU A 493 -22.68 -5.44 -13.45
N ARG A 494 -22.87 -4.12 -13.37
CA ARG A 494 -22.19 -3.25 -12.41
C ARG A 494 -22.42 -3.64 -10.95
N GLN A 495 -23.55 -4.27 -10.64
CA GLN A 495 -23.95 -4.67 -9.29
C GLN A 495 -23.45 -6.07 -8.87
N ILE A 496 -22.78 -6.79 -9.77
CA ILE A 496 -22.33 -8.17 -9.53
C ILE A 496 -20.80 -8.19 -9.46
N ALA A 497 -20.29 -8.30 -8.23
CA ALA A 497 -18.86 -8.27 -7.93
C ALA A 497 -18.16 -9.61 -8.26
N PRO A 498 -16.90 -9.60 -8.72
CA PRO A 498 -16.08 -10.80 -8.92
C PRO A 498 -15.48 -11.34 -7.60
N THR A 499 -16.13 -11.13 -6.46
CA THR A 499 -15.62 -11.48 -5.13
C THR A 499 -16.34 -12.67 -4.49
N ARG A 500 -17.08 -13.46 -5.28
CA ARG A 500 -17.78 -14.64 -4.77
C ARG A 500 -16.78 -15.69 -4.27
N LEU A 501 -17.02 -16.21 -3.07
CA LEU A 501 -16.20 -17.25 -2.45
C LEU A 501 -16.94 -18.58 -2.29
N GLU A 502 -18.25 -18.57 -2.43
CA GLU A 502 -19.07 -19.78 -2.36
C GLU A 502 -18.69 -20.75 -3.48
N GLY A 503 -18.51 -22.03 -3.13
CA GLY A 503 -18.00 -23.05 -4.05
C GLY A 503 -16.48 -23.10 -4.19
N ILE A 504 -15.74 -22.14 -3.61
CA ILE A 504 -14.27 -22.15 -3.59
C ILE A 504 -13.76 -22.77 -2.31
N ASN A 505 -13.01 -23.87 -2.43
CA ASN A 505 -12.34 -24.46 -1.29
C ASN A 505 -10.96 -23.82 -1.06
N LEU A 506 -10.87 -23.00 -0.02
CA LEU A 506 -9.62 -22.36 0.42
C LEU A 506 -8.89 -23.15 1.53
N ARG A 507 -9.37 -24.35 1.88
CA ARG A 507 -8.92 -25.11 3.06
C ARG A 507 -8.75 -26.61 2.76
N GLY A 508 -8.22 -27.34 3.75
CA GLY A 508 -8.03 -28.79 3.67
C GLY A 508 -6.91 -29.15 2.70
N THR A 509 -6.81 -30.42 2.31
CA THR A 509 -5.72 -30.92 1.44
C THR A 509 -5.77 -30.27 0.06
N PHE A 510 -4.63 -29.75 -0.38
CA PHE A 510 -4.46 -29.08 -1.65
C PHE A 510 -4.07 -30.07 -2.75
N ASP A 511 -4.93 -30.18 -3.76
CA ASP A 511 -4.63 -30.93 -4.98
C ASP A 511 -4.20 -29.97 -6.10
N PHE A 512 -3.11 -30.32 -6.79
CA PHE A 512 -2.55 -29.53 -7.88
C PHE A 512 -2.68 -30.30 -9.21
N PRO A 513 -3.77 -30.11 -9.97
CA PRO A 513 -4.02 -30.79 -11.24
C PRO A 513 -3.13 -30.25 -12.38
N ILE A 514 -1.80 -30.29 -12.21
CA ILE A 514 -0.81 -29.73 -13.15
C ILE A 514 -0.96 -30.32 -14.54
N ALA A 515 -1.31 -31.61 -14.65
CA ALA A 515 -1.47 -32.28 -15.94
C ALA A 515 -2.46 -31.54 -16.87
N ARG A 516 -3.50 -30.90 -16.34
CA ARG A 516 -4.50 -30.14 -17.12
C ARG A 516 -3.91 -28.88 -17.78
N TYR A 517 -2.84 -28.33 -17.22
CA TYR A 517 -2.23 -27.06 -17.62
C TYR A 517 -0.77 -27.19 -18.06
N ALA A 518 -0.23 -28.43 -18.09
CA ALA A 518 1.19 -28.69 -18.30
C ALA A 518 1.72 -28.15 -19.63
N HIS A 519 0.93 -28.22 -20.70
CA HIS A 519 1.31 -27.69 -22.03
C HIS A 519 1.50 -26.17 -22.06
N ARG A 520 0.86 -25.44 -21.12
CA ARG A 520 1.02 -23.98 -20.99
C ARG A 520 2.08 -23.64 -19.94
N LEU A 521 2.09 -24.35 -18.82
CA LEU A 521 2.94 -24.00 -17.67
C LEU A 521 4.36 -24.58 -17.75
N LEU A 522 4.52 -25.71 -18.44
CA LEU A 522 5.77 -26.46 -18.61
C LEU A 522 5.94 -26.93 -20.07
N PRO A 523 5.80 -26.06 -21.09
CA PRO A 523 5.88 -26.46 -22.49
C PRO A 523 7.18 -27.18 -22.85
N SER A 524 8.30 -26.83 -22.21
CA SER A 524 9.61 -27.47 -22.46
C SER A 524 9.69 -28.90 -21.89
N ALA A 525 8.84 -29.24 -20.92
CA ALA A 525 8.79 -30.58 -20.30
C ALA A 525 7.56 -31.40 -20.76
N ALA A 526 6.60 -30.77 -21.45
CA ALA A 526 5.43 -31.44 -22.00
C ALA A 526 5.80 -32.18 -23.29
N THR A 527 5.67 -33.51 -23.30
CA THR A 527 5.74 -34.30 -24.54
C THR A 527 4.69 -33.77 -25.53
N PRO A 528 5.01 -33.54 -26.82
CA PRO A 528 4.03 -33.02 -27.77
C PRO A 528 2.80 -33.92 -27.84
N ASP A 529 1.62 -33.33 -27.59
CA ASP A 529 0.34 -34.02 -27.69
C ASP A 529 0.11 -34.47 -29.15
N PRO A 530 -0.01 -35.79 -29.43
CA PRO A 530 -0.26 -36.30 -30.78
C PRO A 530 -1.51 -35.69 -31.44
N LEU A 531 -2.47 -35.21 -30.64
CA LEU A 531 -3.73 -34.65 -31.13
C LEU A 531 -3.60 -33.20 -31.64
N SER A 532 -2.50 -32.50 -31.34
CA SER A 532 -2.25 -31.15 -31.84
C SER A 532 -1.81 -31.10 -33.31
N GLN A 533 -1.20 -32.20 -33.81
CA GLN A 533 -0.77 -32.31 -35.21
C GLN A 533 -1.92 -32.65 -36.18
N GLN A 534 -3.06 -33.13 -35.70
CA GLN A 534 -4.22 -33.46 -36.54
C GLN A 534 -5.16 -32.27 -36.81
N ARG A 535 -4.97 -31.12 -36.14
CA ARG A 535 -5.78 -29.90 -36.38
C ARG A 535 -5.14 -28.91 -37.35
N THR A 536 -3.98 -29.24 -37.91
CA THR A 536 -3.24 -28.38 -38.86
C THR A 536 -2.88 -29.11 -40.17
N ALA A 537 -3.62 -30.17 -40.51
CA ALA A 537 -3.53 -30.84 -41.82
C ALA A 537 -4.85 -30.72 -42.59
#